data_AF-A0A7C3SQ37-F1
#
_entry.id   AF-A0A7C3SQ37-F1
#
_cell.length_a   1.000
_cell.length_b   1.000
_cell.length_c   1.000
_cell.angle_alpha   90.00
_cell.angle_beta   90.00
_cell.angle_gamma   90.00
#
_symmetry.space_group_name_H-M   'P 1'
#
loop_
_entity.id
_entity.type
_entity.pdbx_description
1 polymer ?
#
loop_
_entity_poly.entity_id
_entity_poly.type
_entity_poly.pdbx_seq_one_letter_code
_entity_poly.pdbx_strand_id
1 'polypeptide(L)'
;MGIVICEFGFDLPDAKRPKYSMREVDYYAFIPFKAREKVRNHRLTLRKNLETKEFEVYRFYYEAKTEEVVFSSKSLAEAIKFADGQWNKFFGSNFKKEPDILCQHKKPIIDHPFCPYSEK
;
A
#
# COMPACT_ATOMS: atom_id res chain seq x y z
N MET A 1 -9.10 4.56 -13.11
CA MET A 1 -7.86 3.75 -13.15
C MET A 1 -7.33 3.54 -11.76
N GLY A 2 -7.43 2.31 -11.26
CA GLY A 2 -6.68 1.85 -10.09
C GLY A 2 -5.18 1.88 -10.36
N ILE A 3 -4.36 1.93 -9.32
CA ILE A 3 -2.91 1.96 -9.46
C ILE A 3 -2.42 0.53 -9.74
N VAL A 4 -1.50 0.38 -10.68
CA VAL A 4 -0.81 -0.90 -10.89
C VAL A 4 0.37 -0.99 -9.92
N ILE A 5 0.41 -2.05 -9.11
CA ILE A 5 1.42 -2.23 -8.07
C ILE A 5 2.29 -3.45 -8.40
N CYS A 6 3.60 -3.23 -8.52
CA CYS A 6 4.59 -4.27 -8.79
C CYS A 6 5.29 -4.73 -7.51
N GLU A 7 5.40 -6.06 -7.32
CA GLU A 7 6.15 -6.67 -6.21
C GLU A 7 7.65 -6.35 -6.24
N PHE A 8 8.30 -6.39 -7.41
CA PHE A 8 9.74 -6.13 -7.52
C PHE A 8 10.11 -4.68 -7.19
N GLY A 9 9.15 -3.74 -7.34
CA GLY A 9 9.32 -2.36 -6.90
C GLY A 9 9.56 -2.21 -5.39
N PHE A 10 9.33 -3.27 -4.61
CA PHE A 10 9.58 -3.29 -3.17
C PHE A 10 10.89 -3.98 -2.77
N ASP A 11 11.72 -4.43 -3.71
CA ASP A 11 12.95 -5.17 -3.34
C ASP A 11 14.12 -4.26 -2.94
N LEU A 12 14.05 -2.96 -3.24
CA LEU A 12 15.06 -1.99 -2.85
C LEU A 12 14.92 -1.63 -1.36
N PRO A 13 15.97 -1.75 -0.52
CA PRO A 13 15.89 -1.40 0.89
C PRO A 13 15.88 0.12 1.12
N ASP A 14 15.16 0.56 2.15
CA ASP A 14 15.23 1.94 2.64
C ASP A 14 16.59 2.18 3.33
N ALA A 15 17.30 3.25 2.94
CA ALA A 15 18.61 3.61 3.50
C ALA A 15 18.59 3.86 5.02
N LYS A 16 17.48 4.37 5.57
CA LYS A 16 17.29 4.64 7.01
C LYS A 16 16.68 3.44 7.73
N ARG A 17 15.89 2.62 7.03
CA ARG A 17 15.20 1.44 7.57
C ARG A 17 15.45 0.20 6.70
N PRO A 18 16.67 -0.37 6.71
CA PRO A 18 17.06 -1.42 5.75
C PRO A 18 16.25 -2.72 5.85
N LYS A 19 15.51 -2.91 6.95
CA LYS A 19 14.54 -4.01 7.12
C LYS A 19 13.28 -3.86 6.28
N TYR A 20 13.03 -2.68 5.72
CA TYR A 20 11.84 -2.37 4.94
C TYR A 20 12.23 -1.91 3.53
N SER A 21 11.29 -2.07 2.61
CA SER A 21 11.39 -1.54 1.26
C SER A 21 11.40 -0.01 1.27
N MET A 22 12.23 0.60 0.42
CA MET A 22 12.21 2.04 0.14
C MET A 22 10.87 2.48 -0.43
N ARG A 23 10.23 1.62 -1.24
CA ARG A 23 8.93 1.90 -1.82
C ARG A 23 7.82 1.68 -0.80
N GLU A 24 6.93 2.67 -0.72
CA GLU A 24 5.67 2.60 -0.01
C GLU A 24 4.53 3.00 -0.97
N VAL A 25 3.33 2.47 -0.75
CA VAL A 25 2.13 2.83 -1.51
C VAL A 25 1.07 3.32 -0.54
N ASP A 26 0.79 4.62 -0.58
CA ASP A 26 -0.23 5.25 0.25
C ASP A 26 -1.62 5.07 -0.38
N TYR A 27 -2.55 4.49 0.37
CA TYR A 27 -3.94 4.33 -0.03
C TYR A 27 -4.77 5.57 0.30
N TYR A 28 -4.52 6.16 1.47
CA TYR A 28 -5.09 7.45 1.85
C TYR A 28 -4.22 8.14 2.90
N ALA A 29 -4.17 9.46 2.87
CA ALA A 29 -3.37 10.27 3.80
C ALA A 29 -4.10 10.62 5.10
N PHE A 30 -5.43 10.51 5.15
CA PHE A 30 -6.22 10.88 6.33
C PHE A 30 -7.56 10.15 6.35
N ILE A 31 -8.26 10.20 7.48
CA ILE A 31 -9.64 9.72 7.61
C ILE A 31 -10.62 10.86 7.34
N PRO A 32 -11.73 10.65 6.60
CA PRO A 32 -12.75 11.67 6.38
C PRO A 32 -13.34 12.22 7.68
N PHE A 33 -13.67 13.52 7.71
CA PHE A 33 -14.09 14.22 8.94
C PHE A 33 -15.18 13.47 9.73
N LYS A 34 -16.25 13.01 9.06
CA LYS A 34 -17.35 12.25 9.69
C LYS A 34 -16.91 10.94 10.37
N ALA A 35 -15.86 10.30 9.87
CA ALA A 35 -15.34 9.07 10.44
C ALA A 35 -14.35 9.32 11.59
N ARG A 36 -13.83 10.55 11.74
CA ARG A 36 -12.86 10.91 12.79
C ARG A 36 -13.45 10.85 14.20
N GLU A 37 -14.78 10.95 14.34
CA GLU A 37 -15.47 10.79 15.63
C GLU A 37 -15.31 9.38 16.21
N LYS A 38 -15.13 8.36 15.36
CA LYS A 38 -15.06 6.95 15.76
C LYS A 38 -13.69 6.33 15.59
N VAL A 39 -12.87 6.91 14.71
CA VAL A 39 -11.57 6.36 14.34
C VAL A 39 -10.55 7.48 14.34
N ARG A 40 -9.43 7.26 15.03
CA ARG A 40 -8.33 8.22 15.06
C ARG A 40 -7.81 8.47 13.65
N ASN A 41 -7.51 9.74 13.35
CA ASN A 41 -6.96 10.12 12.05
C ASN A 41 -5.61 9.45 11.79
N HIS A 42 -5.45 8.82 10.63
CA HIS A 42 -4.23 8.13 10.24
C HIS A 42 -4.10 8.07 8.72
N ARG A 43 -2.86 7.87 8.25
CA ARG A 43 -2.54 7.46 6.89
C ARG A 43 -2.51 5.94 6.81
N LEU A 44 -2.96 5.35 5.71
CA LEU A 44 -2.83 3.92 5.45
C LEU A 44 -1.86 3.69 4.30
N THR A 45 -0.87 2.85 4.55
CA THR A 45 0.27 2.65 3.68
C THR A 45 0.60 1.16 3.56
N LEU A 46 0.93 0.72 2.36
CA LEU A 46 1.46 -0.61 2.05
C LEU A 46 2.98 -0.54 1.89
N ARG A 47 3.70 -1.46 2.50
CA ARG A 47 5.16 -1.63 2.38
C ARG A 47 5.54 -3.11 2.38
N LYS A 48 6.80 -3.43 2.06
CA LYS A 48 7.36 -4.78 2.22
C LYS A 48 8.39 -4.80 3.35
N ASN A 49 8.27 -5.78 4.23
CA ASN A 49 9.29 -6.14 5.19
C ASN A 49 10.29 -7.09 4.52
N LEU A 50 11.52 -6.63 4.35
CA LEU A 50 12.58 -7.36 3.65
C LEU A 50 13.22 -8.47 4.49
N GLU A 51 13.04 -8.44 5.82
CA GLU A 51 13.50 -9.47 6.75
C GLU A 51 12.55 -10.67 6.74
N THR A 52 11.23 -10.42 6.88
CA THR A 52 10.22 -11.49 6.88
C THR A 52 9.73 -11.87 5.48
N LYS A 53 10.02 -11.04 4.48
CA LYS A 53 9.49 -11.12 3.09
C LYS A 53 7.97 -10.98 3.01
N GLU A 54 7.36 -10.31 3.98
CA GLU A 54 5.91 -10.07 4.02
C GLU A 54 5.57 -8.65 3.59
N PHE A 55 4.39 -8.48 3.00
CA PHE A 55 3.77 -7.20 2.73
C PHE A 55 2.94 -6.78 3.93
N GLU A 56 3.27 -5.62 4.49
CA GLU A 56 2.60 -5.04 5.65
C GLU A 56 1.73 -3.87 5.20
N VAL A 57 0.47 -3.87 5.62
CA VAL A 57 -0.38 -2.68 5.59
C VAL A 57 -0.36 -2.09 6.99
N TYR A 58 0.09 -0.85 7.10
CA TYR A 58 0.21 -0.17 8.37
C TYR A 58 -0.51 1.17 8.39
N ARG A 59 -0.86 1.61 9.60
CA ARG A 59 -1.44 2.93 9.88
C ARG A 59 -0.37 3.80 10.50
N PHE A 60 -0.20 5.01 9.96
CA PHE A 60 0.62 6.04 10.58
C PHE A 60 -0.24 7.10 11.24
N TYR A 61 -0.08 7.27 12.55
CA TYR A 61 -0.82 8.24 13.36
C TYR A 61 0.03 9.50 13.57
N TYR A 62 -0.22 10.55 12.78
CA TYR A 62 0.59 11.78 12.77
C TYR A 62 0.77 12.44 14.15
N GLU A 63 -0.29 12.48 14.95
CA GLU A 63 -0.28 13.10 16.28
C GLU A 63 0.67 12.38 17.26
N ALA A 64 0.68 11.05 17.25
CA ALA A 64 1.53 10.25 18.13
C ALA A 64 2.89 9.91 17.51
N LYS A 65 3.05 10.14 16.20
CA LYS A 65 4.19 9.67 15.40
C LYS A 65 4.43 8.16 15.57
N THR A 66 3.35 7.39 15.64
CA THR A 66 3.39 5.94 15.80
C THR A 66 2.88 5.22 14.56
N GLU A 67 3.39 4.01 14.36
CA GLU A 67 2.99 3.08 13.30
C GLU A 67 2.32 1.86 13.93
N GLU A 68 1.27 1.34 13.29
CA GLU A 68 0.59 0.10 13.67
C GLU A 68 0.40 -0.76 12.41
N VAL A 69 1.00 -1.95 12.38
CA VAL A 69 0.73 -2.92 11.31
C VAL A 69 -0.63 -3.55 11.57
N VAL A 70 -1.56 -3.35 10.63
CA VAL A 70 -2.95 -3.81 10.75
C VAL A 70 -3.24 -5.05 9.90
N PHE A 71 -2.32 -5.39 8.99
CA PHE A 71 -2.36 -6.61 8.20
C PHE A 71 -0.95 -6.95 7.72
N SER A 72 -0.61 -8.24 7.69
CA SER A 72 0.62 -8.76 7.07
C SER A 72 0.27 -10.01 6.26
N SER A 73 0.86 -10.15 5.08
CA SER A 73 0.79 -11.38 4.27
C SER A 73 2.01 -11.52 3.37
N LYS A 74 2.39 -12.76 3.05
CA LYS A 74 3.36 -13.05 1.98
C LYS A 74 2.84 -12.73 0.59
N SER A 75 1.53 -12.59 0.42
CA SER A 75 0.89 -12.29 -0.85
C SER A 75 0.61 -10.80 -1.02
N LEU A 76 1.24 -10.17 -2.01
CA LEU A 76 0.95 -8.78 -2.36
C LEU A 76 -0.52 -8.59 -2.75
N ALA A 77 -1.11 -9.56 -3.45
CA ALA A 77 -2.52 -9.50 -3.84
C ALA A 77 -3.46 -9.44 -2.62
N GLU A 78 -3.16 -10.19 -1.55
CA GLU A 78 -3.94 -10.15 -0.31
C GLU A 78 -3.79 -8.81 0.42
N ALA A 79 -2.57 -8.29 0.48
CA ALA A 79 -2.30 -6.99 1.10
C ALA A 79 -3.00 -5.85 0.35
N ILE A 80 -2.99 -5.86 -0.99
CA ILE A 80 -3.74 -4.92 -1.83
C ILE A 80 -5.23 -5.01 -1.55
N LYS A 81 -5.80 -6.23 -1.58
CA LYS A 81 -7.22 -6.46 -1.32
C LYS A 81 -7.64 -5.94 0.05
N PHE A 82 -6.82 -6.17 1.08
CA PHE A 82 -7.08 -5.64 2.42
C PHE A 82 -7.06 -4.11 2.44
N ALA A 83 -6.05 -3.49 1.83
CA ALA A 83 -5.91 -2.04 1.81
C ALA A 83 -7.03 -1.35 1.00
N ASP A 84 -7.43 -1.91 -0.14
CA ASP A 84 -8.62 -1.47 -0.89
C ASP A 84 -9.90 -1.60 -0.06
N GLY A 85 -10.03 -2.67 0.73
CA GLY A 85 -11.14 -2.83 1.68
C GLY A 85 -11.18 -1.71 2.73
N GLN A 86 -10.03 -1.32 3.28
CA GLN A 86 -9.94 -0.18 4.19
C GLN A 86 -10.29 1.14 3.49
N TRP A 87 -9.81 1.36 2.27
CA TRP A 87 -10.15 2.54 1.49
C TRP A 87 -11.66 2.63 1.25
N ASN A 88 -12.28 1.55 0.77
CA ASN A 88 -13.71 1.49 0.50
C ASN A 88 -14.55 1.72 1.76
N LYS A 89 -14.10 1.19 2.91
CA LYS A 89 -14.77 1.41 4.21
C LYS A 89 -14.91 2.89 4.56
N PHE A 90 -13.89 3.71 4.28
CA PHE A 90 -13.88 5.13 4.68
C PHE A 90 -14.30 6.07 3.55
N PHE A 91 -13.97 5.76 2.31
CA PHE A 91 -14.14 6.65 1.16
C PHE A 91 -15.16 6.17 0.13
N GLY A 92 -15.49 4.88 0.11
CA GLY A 92 -16.29 4.24 -0.95
C GLY A 92 -17.72 4.78 -1.10
N SER A 93 -18.29 5.37 -0.04
CA SER A 93 -19.61 6.02 -0.11
C SER A 93 -19.61 7.36 -0.83
N ASN A 94 -18.46 8.04 -0.85
CA ASN A 94 -18.31 9.37 -1.45
C ASN A 94 -17.52 9.34 -2.76
N PHE A 95 -16.75 8.29 -3.00
CA PHE A 95 -15.83 8.18 -4.12
C PHE A 95 -15.86 6.78 -4.71
N LYS A 96 -15.89 6.70 -6.04
CA LYS A 96 -15.64 5.46 -6.77
C LYS A 96 -14.16 5.37 -7.08
N LYS A 97 -13.48 4.39 -6.49
CA LYS A 97 -12.11 4.00 -6.85
C LYS A 97 -12.17 2.65 -7.55
N GLU A 98 -11.46 2.55 -8.66
CA GLU A 98 -11.16 1.24 -9.25
C GLU A 98 -10.11 0.51 -8.40
N PRO A 99 -10.28 -0.79 -8.13
CA PRO A 99 -9.33 -1.55 -7.33
C PRO A 99 -7.89 -1.42 -7.85
N ASP A 100 -6.93 -1.38 -6.95
CA ASP A 100 -5.54 -1.46 -7.36
C ASP A 100 -5.26 -2.87 -7.89
N ILE A 101 -4.47 -2.95 -8.96
CA ILE A 101 -4.22 -4.21 -9.65
C ILE A 101 -2.76 -4.62 -9.51
N LEU A 102 -2.57 -5.91 -9.25
CA LEU A 102 -1.24 -6.51 -9.19
C LEU A 102 -0.62 -6.50 -10.59
N CYS A 103 0.61 -6.00 -10.69
CA CYS A 103 1.39 -6.15 -11.90
C CYS A 103 1.71 -7.62 -12.18
N GLN A 104 1.61 -8.05 -13.44
CA GLN A 104 1.87 -9.43 -13.86
C GLN A 104 3.19 -9.62 -14.62
N HIS A 105 4.11 -8.64 -14.62
CA HIS A 105 5.36 -8.79 -15.37
C HIS A 105 6.29 -9.85 -14.77
N LYS A 106 7.10 -10.49 -15.61
CA LYS A 106 8.18 -11.39 -15.22
C LYS A 106 9.52 -10.65 -15.27
N LYS A 107 10.47 -11.03 -14.42
CA LYS A 107 11.85 -10.55 -14.51
C LYS A 107 12.39 -10.74 -15.94
N PRO A 108 13.21 -9.82 -16.46
CA PRO A 108 13.88 -8.73 -15.73
C PRO A 108 13.20 -7.36 -15.80
N ILE A 109 12.01 -7.20 -16.40
CA ILE A 109 11.53 -5.84 -16.62
C ILE A 109 10.91 -5.22 -15.35
N ILE A 110 11.47 -4.09 -14.91
CA ILE A 110 11.07 -3.35 -13.72
C ILE A 110 10.64 -1.93 -14.16
N ASP A 111 9.46 -1.50 -13.70
CA ASP A 111 8.95 -0.12 -13.66
C ASP A 111 9.00 0.72 -14.95
N HIS A 112 7.90 0.67 -15.73
CA HIS A 112 7.54 1.72 -16.70
C HIS A 112 6.34 2.56 -16.18
N PRO A 113 6.28 3.89 -16.41
CA PRO A 113 5.15 4.71 -15.99
C PRO A 113 3.81 4.18 -16.54
N PHE A 114 2.78 4.12 -15.68
CA PHE A 114 1.42 3.59 -15.96
C PHE A 114 1.29 2.05 -16.19
N CYS A 115 2.39 1.30 -16.04
CA CYS A 115 2.56 -0.17 -16.11
C CYS A 115 1.81 -0.95 -17.22
N PRO A 116 2.44 -1.19 -18.38
CA PRO A 116 1.74 -1.83 -19.51
C PRO A 116 2.29 -3.22 -19.97
N TYR A 117 2.97 -4.00 -19.12
CA TYR A 117 3.92 -5.09 -19.53
C TYR A 117 5.12 -4.58 -20.33
N SER A 118 5.81 -3.56 -19.80
CA SER A 118 7.14 -3.10 -20.24
C SER A 118 7.41 -2.73 -21.71
N GLU A 119 6.38 -2.50 -22.53
CA GLU A 119 6.41 -2.66 -24.01
C GLU A 119 6.23 -4.15 -24.36
N LYS A 120 5.12 -4.52 -25.00
CA LYS A 120 4.86 -5.83 -25.69
C LYS A 120 5.55 -7.08 -25.16
#